data_AF-A0A318IX01-F1
#
_entry.id   AF-A0A318IX01-F1
#
_cell.length_a   1.000
_cell.length_b   1.000
_cell.length_c   1.000
_cell.angle_alpha   90.00
_cell.angle_beta   90.00
_cell.angle_gamma   90.00
#
_symmetry.space_group_name_H-M   'P 1'
#
loop_
_entity.id
_entity.type
_entity.pdbx_description
1 polymer ?
#
loop_
_entity_poly.entity_id
_entity_poly.type
_entity_poly.pdbx_seq_one_letter_code
_entity_poly.pdbx_strand_id
1 'polypeptide(L)' 'MEQRHIPQQALEYLTHCLRHAVSNGQYLTPALLEEAIAAYSAEHPQQAIQIQH' A
#
# COMPACT_ATOMS: atom_id res chain seq x y z
N MET A 1 19.91 -0.80 7.54
CA MET A 1 18.50 -1.08 7.85
C MET A 1 17.70 0.10 7.33
N GLU A 2 17.08 -0.06 6.17
CA GLU A 2 16.35 1.01 5.49
C GLU A 2 15.01 1.22 6.21
N GLN A 3 14.82 2.38 6.83
CA GLN A 3 13.58 2.70 7.53
C GLN A 3 12.60 3.33 6.53
N ARG A 4 11.69 2.50 5.98
CA ARG A 4 10.59 2.98 5.15
C ARG A 4 9.59 3.71 6.05
N HIS A 5 9.51 5.03 5.93
CA HIS A 5 8.52 5.81 6.66
C HIS A 5 7.18 5.76 5.92
N ILE A 6 6.39 4.72 6.22
CA ILE A 6 5.04 4.57 5.67
C ILE A 6 4.09 5.34 6.60
N PRO A 7 3.37 6.37 6.10
CA PRO A 7 2.39 7.06 6.93
C PRO A 7 1.30 6.07 7.38
N GLN A 8 0.81 6.22 8.61
CA GLN A 8 -0.15 5.28 9.20
C GLN A 8 -1.41 5.09 8.33
N GLN A 9 -1.89 6.16 7.69
CA GLN A 9 -3.01 6.11 6.75
C GLN A 9 -2.73 5.23 5.53
N ALA A 10 -1.51 5.26 4.99
CA ALA A 10 -1.12 4.37 3.89
C ALA A 10 -1.08 2.90 4.36
N LEU A 11 -0.56 2.66 5.57
CA LEU A 11 -0.52 1.31 6.13
C LEU A 11 -1.93 0.74 6.34
N GLU A 12 -2.86 1.54 6.86
CA GLU A 12 -4.27 1.15 7.06
C GLU A 12 -4.95 0.85 5.72
N TYR A 13 -4.75 1.69 4.71
CA TYR A 13 -5.30 1.49 3.37
C TYR A 13 -4.77 0.20 2.73
N LEU A 14 -3.46 -0.01 2.73
CA LEU A 14 -2.83 -1.21 2.19
C LEU A 14 -3.33 -2.46 2.92
N THR A 15 -3.44 -2.40 4.25
CA THR A 15 -3.97 -3.52 5.05
C THR A 15 -5.42 -3.83 4.70
N HIS A 16 -6.24 -2.82 4.42
CA HIS A 16 -7.62 -3.00 3.98
C HIS A 16 -7.68 -3.66 2.59
N CYS A 17 -6.91 -3.17 1.62
CA CYS A 17 -6.82 -3.75 0.27
C CYS A 17 -6.36 -5.22 0.32
N LEU A 18 -5.32 -5.52 1.09
CA LEU A 18 -4.82 -6.89 1.25
C LEU A 18 -5.87 -7.81 1.89
N ARG A 19 -6.57 -7.34 2.93
CA ARG A 19 -7.65 -8.11 3.57
C ARG A 19 -8.81 -8.36 2.60
N HIS A 20 -9.16 -7.37 1.80
CA HIS A 20 -10.19 -7.51 0.79
C HIS A 20 -9.79 -8.52 -0.28
N ALA A 21 -8.55 -8.47 -0.79
CA ALA A 21 -8.04 -9.43 -1.76
C ALA A 21 -8.07 -10.86 -1.21
N VAL A 22 -7.58 -11.08 0.01
CA VAL A 22 -7.63 -12.41 0.67
C VAL A 22 -9.07 -12.89 0.85
N SER A 23 -9.99 -12.00 1.26
CA SER A 23 -11.41 -12.34 1.44
C SER A 23 -12.09 -12.71 0.12
N ASN A 24 -11.65 -12.13 -0.99
CA ASN A 24 -12.10 -12.46 -2.34
C ASN A 24 -11.39 -13.69 -2.93
N GLY A 25 -10.53 -14.37 -2.17
CA GLY A 25 -9.77 -15.53 -2.64
C GLY A 25 -8.67 -15.18 -3.64
N GLN A 26 -8.26 -13.90 -3.71
CA GLN A 26 -7.11 -13.49 -4.52
C GLN A 26 -5.80 -13.78 -3.78
N TYR A 27 -4.80 -14.23 -4.54
CA TYR A 27 -3.45 -14.40 -4.03
C TYR A 27 -2.78 -13.04 -3.86
N LEU A 28 -2.13 -12.86 -2.70
CA LEU A 28 -1.32 -11.67 -2.45
C LEU A 28 -0.05 -11.74 -3.29
N THR A 29 -0.01 -10.97 -4.37
CA THR A 29 1.15 -10.84 -5.24
C THR A 29 1.84 -9.49 -5.02
N PRO A 30 3.14 -9.38 -5.33
CA PRO A 30 3.84 -8.09 -5.32
C PRO A 30 3.14 -7.04 -6.19
N ALA A 31 2.65 -7.45 -7.37
CA ALA A 31 1.91 -6.58 -8.28
C ALA A 31 0.66 -5.96 -7.65
N LEU A 32 -0.13 -6.75 -6.90
CA LEU A 32 -1.31 -6.24 -6.19
C LEU A 32 -0.93 -5.18 -5.13
N LEU A 33 0.19 -5.38 -4.44
CA LEU A 33 0.69 -4.42 -3.47
C LEU A 33 1.15 -3.12 -4.16
N GLU A 34 1.85 -3.24 -5.29
CA GLU A 34 2.27 -2.09 -6.10
C GLU A 34 1.07 -1.31 -6.65
N GLU A 35 0.03 -2.00 -7.12
CA GLU A 35 -1.23 -1.39 -7.55
C GLU A 35 -1.94 -0.66 -6.40
N ALA A 36 -2.01 -1.25 -5.21
CA ALA A 36 -2.61 -0.62 -4.05
C ALA A 36 -1.82 0.62 -3.58
N ILE A 37 -0.49 0.56 -3.65
CA ILE A 37 0.39 1.71 -3.36
C ILE A 37 0.20 2.82 -4.40
N ALA A 38 0.11 2.46 -5.68
CA ALA A 38 -0.12 3.40 -6.77
C ALA A 38 -1.50 4.06 -6.66
N ALA A 39 -2.54 3.28 -6.37
CA ALA A 39 -3.90 3.76 -6.12
C ALA A 39 -3.92 4.75 -4.95
N TYR A 40 -3.35 4.35 -3.80
CA TYR A 40 -3.24 5.22 -2.64
C TYR A 40 -2.48 6.53 -2.96
N SER A 41 -1.39 6.44 -3.71
CA SER A 41 -0.58 7.62 -4.08
C SER A 41 -1.29 8.54 -5.07
N ALA A 42 -2.15 8.00 -5.95
CA ALA A 42 -2.98 8.78 -6.85
C ALA A 42 -4.12 9.50 -6.10
N GLU A 43 -4.71 8.84 -5.09
CA GLU A 43 -5.75 9.43 -4.23
C GLU A 43 -5.18 10.43 -3.22
N HIS A 44 -3.94 10.21 -2.76
CA HIS A 44 -3.27 11.01 -1.73
C HIS A 44 -1.90 11.53 -2.20
N PRO A 45 -1.84 12.44 -3.19
CA PRO A 45 -0.58 12.92 -3.77
C PRO A 45 0.31 13.68 -2.77
N GLN A 46 -0.25 14.17 -1.65
CA GLN A 46 0.47 14.87 -0.58
C GLN A 46 1.04 13.92 0.50
N GLN A 47 0.62 12.65 0.51
CA GLN A 47 1.02 11.64 1.50
C GLN A 47 1.66 10.42 0.83
N ALA A 48 2.24 10.64 -0.34
CA ALA A 48 2.96 9.62 -1.09
C ALA A 48 3.95 8.89 -0.18
N ILE A 49 3.94 7.56 -0.25
CA ILE A 49 4.83 6.71 0.53
C ILE A 49 6.26 7.04 0.12
N GLN A 50 6.98 7.80 0.96
CA GLN A 50 8.36 8.17 0.69
C GLN A 50 9.27 7.01 1.07
N ILE A 51 9.75 6.29 0.06
CA ILE A 51 10.89 5.40 0.22
C ILE A 51 12.12 6.30 0.24
N GLN A 52 12.64 6.61 1.43
CA GLN A 52 13.95 7.26 1.55
C GLN A 52 15.02 6.21 1.23
N HIS A 53 15.81 6.46 0.19
CA HIS A 53 16.98 5.70 -0.22
C HIS A 53 18.22 6.14 0.57
#